data_AF-A0A2S9FZA1-F1
#
_entry.id   AF-A0A2S9FZA1-F1
#
_cell.length_a   1.000
_cell.length_b   1.000
_cell.length_c   1.000
_cell.angle_alpha   90.00
_cell.angle_beta   90.00
_cell.angle_gamma   90.00
#
_symmetry.space_group_name_H-M   'P 1'
#
loop_
_entity.id
_entity.type
_entity.pdbx_description
1 polymer ?
#
loop_
_entity_poly.entity_id
_entity_poly.type
_entity_poly.pdbx_seq_one_letter_code
_entity_poly.pdbx_strand_id
1 'polypeptide(L)'
;FTLSTLVGLSVAQLTQGTIVGNLGFGEVAFPKPLFHGDTLYAETEVVDKRESKSRPGEGIVTFSHVGRNQHGDVVATASRKTMVR
;
A
#
# COMPACT_ATOMS: atom_id res chain seq x y z
N PHE A 1 8.56 6.99 8.65
CA PHE A 1 9.14 5.65 8.72
C PHE A 1 8.07 4.56 8.56
N THR A 2 7.12 4.40 9.49
CA THR A 2 6.14 3.28 9.45
C THR A 2 5.36 3.16 8.14
N LEU A 3 4.70 4.24 7.68
CA LEU A 3 3.92 4.22 6.44
C LEU A 3 4.78 3.98 5.20
N SER A 4 5.94 4.63 5.11
CA SER A 4 6.86 4.45 3.99
C SER A 4 7.38 3.03 3.90
N THR A 5 7.68 2.38 5.03
CA THR A 5 8.12 0.98 5.07
C THR A 5 6.97 0.04 4.71
N LEU A 6 5.77 0.25 5.28
CA LEU A 6 4.57 -0.55 4.96
C LEU A 6 4.28 -0.57 3.46
N VAL A 7 4.24 0.60 2.82
CA VAL A 7 3.99 0.71 1.37
C VAL A 7 5.18 0.16 0.58
N GLY A 8 6.41 0.49 1.00
CA GLY A 8 7.64 0.07 0.33
C GLY A 8 7.79 -1.44 0.20
N LEU A 9 7.39 -2.20 1.23
CA LEU A 9 7.44 -3.67 1.23
C LEU A 9 6.61 -4.29 0.08
N SER A 10 5.51 -3.65 -0.31
CA SER A 10 4.64 -4.15 -1.39
C SER A 10 5.18 -3.87 -2.81
N VAL A 11 6.14 -2.94 -2.96
CA VAL A 11 6.50 -2.38 -4.27
C VAL A 11 7.02 -3.45 -5.22
N ALA A 12 7.95 -4.29 -4.76
CA ALA A 12 8.58 -5.33 -5.57
C ALA A 12 7.58 -6.35 -6.12
N GLN A 13 6.49 -6.60 -5.39
CA GLN A 13 5.48 -7.60 -5.75
C GLN A 13 4.36 -7.03 -6.62
N LEU A 14 3.99 -5.75 -6.43
CA LEU A 14 2.75 -5.22 -6.98
C LEU A 14 2.94 -4.15 -8.06
N THR A 15 3.99 -3.34 -7.94
CA THR A 15 4.08 -2.09 -8.72
C THR A 15 5.42 -1.86 -9.41
N GLN A 16 6.43 -2.66 -9.09
CA GLN A 16 7.76 -2.54 -9.69
C GLN A 16 7.69 -2.82 -11.20
N GLY A 17 8.15 -1.84 -11.99
CA GLY A 17 8.15 -1.93 -13.46
C GLY A 17 6.81 -1.70 -14.14
N THR A 18 5.69 -1.65 -13.40
CA THR A 18 4.34 -1.44 -13.95
C THR A 18 3.73 -0.11 -13.54
N ILE A 19 4.18 0.50 -12.44
CA ILE A 19 3.60 1.75 -11.95
C ILE A 19 3.89 2.92 -12.90
N VAL A 20 2.81 3.61 -13.29
CA VAL A 20 2.86 4.88 -14.00
C VAL A 20 2.86 6.03 -12.99
N GLY A 21 2.09 5.90 -11.91
CA GLY A 21 2.08 6.89 -10.84
C GLY A 21 1.33 6.46 -9.59
N ASN A 22 1.77 6.96 -8.44
CA ASN A 22 0.99 6.93 -7.20
C ASN A 22 0.00 8.11 -7.24
N LEU A 23 -1.30 7.81 -7.32
CA LEU A 23 -2.35 8.82 -7.44
C LEU A 23 -2.75 9.41 -6.09
N GLY A 24 -2.34 8.78 -4.99
CA GLY A 24 -2.56 9.28 -3.64
C GLY A 24 -2.91 8.18 -2.66
N PHE A 25 -3.00 8.62 -1.40
CA PHE A 25 -3.47 7.82 -0.28
C PHE A 25 -4.88 8.25 0.10
N GLY A 26 -5.72 7.29 0.44
CA GLY A 26 -7.03 7.51 1.04
C GLY A 26 -6.92 7.51 2.56
N GLU A 27 -7.71 6.67 3.21
CA GLU A 27 -7.65 6.48 4.66
C GLU A 27 -6.28 5.95 5.09
N VAL A 28 -5.70 6.59 6.11
CA VAL A 28 -4.47 6.18 6.76
C VAL A 28 -4.68 6.30 8.26
N ALA A 29 -4.37 5.24 9.01
CA ALA A 29 -4.45 5.25 10.47
C ALA A 29 -3.26 4.54 11.11
N PHE A 30 -2.92 4.97 12.33
CA PHE A 30 -1.87 4.37 13.17
C PHE A 30 -2.48 3.96 14.51
N PRO A 31 -3.18 2.82 14.60
CA PRO A 31 -3.94 2.45 15.80
C PRO A 31 -3.07 2.22 17.03
N LYS A 32 -1.82 1.82 16.83
CA LYS A 32 -0.83 1.60 17.89
C LYS A 32 0.55 2.10 17.44
N PRO A 33 1.41 2.55 18.37
CA PRO A 33 2.76 2.98 18.04
C PRO A 33 3.63 1.81 17.57
N LEU A 34 4.66 2.13 16.79
CA LEU A 34 5.77 1.25 16.44
C LEU A 34 7.05 1.90 16.96
N PHE A 35 7.88 1.14 17.67
CA PHE A 35 9.11 1.64 18.27
C PHE A 35 10.35 1.05 17.60
N HIS A 36 11.51 1.64 17.88
CA HIS A 36 12.78 1.07 17.46
C HIS A 36 12.96 -0.34 18.06
N GLY A 37 13.33 -1.31 17.23
CA GLY A 37 13.47 -2.72 17.62
C GLY A 37 12.24 -3.57 17.30
N ASP A 38 11.09 -2.98 17.01
CA ASP A 38 9.92 -3.73 16.55
C ASP A 38 10.10 -4.24 15.13
N THR A 39 9.49 -5.40 14.85
CA THR A 39 9.44 -6.00 13.50
C THR A 39 8.11 -5.68 12.84
N LEU A 40 8.13 -5.09 11.65
CA LEU A 40 6.93 -4.79 10.88
C LEU A 40 6.68 -5.86 9.80
N TYR A 41 5.53 -6.53 9.87
CA TYR A 41 4.97 -7.37 8.81
C TYR A 41 3.91 -6.59 8.04
N ALA A 42 3.85 -6.79 6.73
CA ALA A 42 2.92 -6.09 5.85
C ALA A 42 2.08 -7.08 5.04
N GLU A 43 0.78 -6.82 4.95
CA GLU A 43 -0.14 -7.47 4.04
C GLU A 43 -0.77 -6.42 3.13
N THR A 44 -1.01 -6.78 1.87
CA THR A 44 -1.65 -5.89 0.91
C THR A 44 -2.71 -6.64 0.11
N GLU A 45 -3.92 -6.09 0.07
CA GLU A 45 -5.05 -6.62 -0.70
C GLU A 45 -5.38 -5.66 -1.86
N VAL A 46 -5.67 -6.20 -3.04
CA VAL A 46 -6.26 -5.44 -4.15
C VAL A 46 -7.76 -5.39 -3.92
N VAL A 47 -8.28 -4.22 -3.57
CA VAL A 47 -9.70 -4.05 -3.21
C VAL A 47 -10.56 -3.49 -4.35
N ASP A 48 -9.94 -2.87 -5.35
CA ASP A 48 -10.63 -2.36 -6.53
C ASP A 48 -9.68 -2.25 -7.73
N LYS A 49 -10.24 -2.37 -8.95
CA LYS A 49 -9.51 -2.11 -10.20
C LYS A 49 -10.44 -1.52 -11.26
N ARG A 50 -9.93 -0.59 -12.05
CA ARG A 50 -10.65 -0.01 -13.18
C ARG A 50 -9.71 0.42 -14.30
N GLU A 51 -10.02 0.03 -15.53
CA GLU A 51 -9.30 0.50 -16.71
C GLU A 51 -9.46 2.01 -16.93
N SER A 52 -8.43 2.64 -17.48
CA SER A 52 -8.48 4.06 -17.84
C SER A 52 -9.23 4.27 -19.15
N LYS A 53 -10.25 5.13 -19.13
CA LYS A 53 -11.00 5.50 -20.35
C LYS A 53 -10.22 6.40 -21.30
N SER A 54 -9.23 7.14 -20.79
CA SER A 54 -8.46 8.13 -21.55
C SER A 54 -7.03 7.71 -21.84
N ARG A 55 -6.54 6.63 -21.22
CA ARG A 55 -5.17 6.12 -21.38
C ARG A 55 -5.22 4.61 -21.70
N PRO A 56 -5.32 4.24 -22.99
CA PRO A 56 -5.38 2.84 -23.38
C PRO A 56 -4.18 2.04 -22.85
N GLY A 57 -4.45 0.86 -22.28
CA GLY A 57 -3.42 -0.01 -21.70
C GLY A 57 -2.98 0.35 -20.28
N GLU A 58 -3.60 1.35 -19.64
CA GLU A 58 -3.36 1.69 -18.24
C GLU A 58 -4.64 1.51 -17.41
N GLY A 59 -4.48 1.21 -16.12
CA GLY A 59 -5.57 1.04 -15.18
C GLY A 59 -5.25 1.66 -13.82
N ILE A 60 -6.29 1.90 -13.04
CA ILE A 60 -6.19 2.31 -11.64
C ILE A 60 -6.45 1.09 -10.78
N VAL A 61 -5.55 0.80 -9.85
CA VAL A 61 -5.70 -0.24 -8.84
C VAL A 61 -5.72 0.43 -7.46
N THR A 62 -6.66 0.01 -6.62
CA THR A 62 -6.72 0.43 -5.21
C THR A 62 -6.23 -0.71 -4.35
N PHE A 63 -5.23 -0.42 -3.52
CA PHE A 63 -4.67 -1.34 -2.54
C PHE A 63 -5.12 -0.96 -1.12
N SER A 64 -5.37 -1.97 -0.29
CA SER A 64 -5.49 -1.87 1.16
C SER A 64 -4.25 -2.48 1.80
N HIS A 65 -3.50 -1.70 2.58
CA HIS A 65 -2.30 -2.14 3.27
C HIS A 65 -2.56 -2.25 4.77
N VAL A 66 -2.09 -3.33 5.38
CA VAL A 66 -2.13 -3.53 6.83
C VAL A 66 -0.73 -3.88 7.34
N GLY A 67 -0.24 -3.10 8.31
CA GLY A 67 1.02 -3.31 8.99
C GLY A 67 0.80 -3.85 10.40
N ARG A 68 1.50 -4.94 10.76
CA ARG A 68 1.45 -5.57 12.08
C ARG A 68 2.84 -5.64 12.72
N ASN A 69 2.93 -5.46 14.03
CA ASN A 69 4.19 -5.71 14.76
C ASN A 69 4.39 -7.22 15.05
N GLN A 70 5.50 -7.57 15.71
CA GLN A 70 5.81 -8.96 16.11
C GLN A 70 4.80 -9.61 17.06
N HIS A 71 3.92 -8.83 17.68
CA HIS A 71 2.86 -9.30 18.57
C HIS A 71 1.50 -9.46 17.84
N GLY A 72 1.45 -9.20 16.53
CA GLY A 72 0.24 -9.28 15.71
C GLY A 72 -0.63 -8.01 15.74
N ASP A 73 -0.23 -7.00 16.50
CA ASP A 73 -0.96 -5.75 16.66
C ASP A 73 -0.95 -4.91 15.38
N VAL A 74 -2.11 -4.38 14.97
CA VAL A 74 -2.17 -3.41 13.88
C VAL A 74 -1.52 -2.10 14.32
N VAL A 75 -0.45 -1.71 13.64
CA VAL A 75 0.27 -0.46 13.89
C VAL A 75 0.06 0.57 12.79
N ALA A 76 -0.31 0.14 11.58
CA ALA A 76 -0.59 1.02 10.47
C ALA A 76 -1.59 0.40 9.50
N THR A 77 -2.47 1.23 8.93
CA THR A 77 -3.32 0.88 7.79
C THR A 77 -3.26 1.99 6.76
N ALA A 78 -3.38 1.65 5.48
CA ALA A 78 -3.40 2.65 4.41
C ALA A 78 -4.17 2.16 3.18
N SER A 79 -5.08 2.98 2.64
CA SER A 79 -5.58 2.83 1.28
C SER A 79 -4.68 3.60 0.31
N ARG A 80 -4.26 2.96 -0.79
CA ARG A 80 -3.39 3.56 -1.80
C ARG A 80 -3.95 3.34 -3.19
N LYS A 81 -4.06 4.41 -3.99
CA LYS A 81 -4.46 4.32 -5.40
C LYS A 81 -3.27 4.52 -6.32
N THR A 82 -3.10 3.64 -7.29
CA THR A 82 -2.01 3.72 -8.26
C THR A 82 -2.52 3.56 -9.67
N MET A 83 -1.92 4.29 -10.59
CA MET A 83 -2.01 4.00 -12.01
C MET A 83 -0.90 3.02 -12.38
N VAL A 84 -1.27 1.93 -13.04
CA VAL A 84 -0.38 0.85 -13.48
C VAL A 84 -0.65 0.55 -14.95
N ARG A 85 0.36 -0.01 -15.62
CA ARG A 85 0.29 -0.56 -16.98
C ARG A 85 0.30 -2.09 -16.92
#